data_AF-A0A0G4IRL3-F1
#
_entry.id   AF-A0A0G4IRL3-F1
#
_cell.length_a   1.000
_cell.length_b   1.000
_cell.length_c   1.000
_cell.angle_alpha   90.00
_cell.angle_beta   90.00
_cell.angle_gamma   90.00
#
_symmetry.space_group_name_H-M   'P 1'
#
loop_
_entity.id
_entity.type
_entity.pdbx_description
1 polymer ?
#
loop_
_entity_poly.entity_id
_entity_poly.type
_entity_poly.pdbx_seq_one_letter_code
_entity_poly.pdbx_strand_id
1 'polypeptide(L)'
;MVSTAEKAQNRVDEGEKQRTSKTVRHAGRHVTGNDFEPEKHFYPRVLNASLHPMVTAFLNLGNERIAMRYSHLHPGIARDRIMELFNYQPAFFNWAGADLFHVTNEHAQRRMIVIEINSCPSGQKSMPALDGVDDNAETGYHRLLRKSFVTLLERQKATLPAGGLAVVYDKNPMEASGYAAVISELCHEPVYLVEFYSYDPDPPVKWVDGVMHVRDQSDEWFPIRAAFRYVTQKPWTRFPVITKTLVFNPVLACLAGGRNKLVAAKAYDFFNAEMVNSGLQIHAPDTVTDVALAEIPLYVRSMGWHAVVKIPYSNAGQGVFTITSKAELDRFMALDHHYDKFIVQQLVGNVKWSSIGKHGSYYHVGMIPNRKNCTYVADVRMMIGASPDGFRPIAVYGRRAEQPLTEELDCVDDSWPMLGTNLSIKLDNGHWGSDTNRLVLMDRKDFNKLGISIDDLIEGYVQTVMATIAIDKMCKRLVSDDGTFNLDLFSSLNQDEHFIEEMM
;
A
#
# COMPACT_ATOMS: atom_id res chain seq x y z
N MET A 1 8.22 -32.35 10.48
CA MET A 1 7.18 -32.01 11.48
C MET A 1 6.51 -30.75 10.99
N VAL A 2 5.20 -30.84 10.78
CA VAL A 2 4.39 -29.81 10.11
C VAL A 2 4.34 -28.55 10.99
N SER A 3 4.66 -27.38 10.42
CA SER A 3 4.45 -26.09 11.07
C SER A 3 2.98 -25.96 11.44
N THR A 4 2.74 -25.73 12.72
CA THR A 4 1.45 -25.61 13.39
C THR A 4 0.58 -24.44 12.89
N ALA A 5 1.09 -23.58 12.01
CA ALA A 5 0.43 -22.36 11.57
C ALA A 5 -0.67 -22.56 10.50
N GLU A 6 -0.55 -23.55 9.60
CA GLU A 6 -1.52 -23.75 8.51
C GLU A 6 -2.56 -24.82 8.79
N LYS A 7 -2.23 -25.85 9.58
CA LYS A 7 -3.26 -26.75 10.14
C LYS A 7 -4.24 -26.02 11.06
N ALA A 8 -3.89 -24.82 11.53
CA ALA A 8 -4.78 -23.93 12.23
C ALA A 8 -5.74 -23.19 11.29
N GLN A 9 -5.40 -22.94 10.01
CA GLN A 9 -6.25 -22.14 9.12
C GLN A 9 -7.50 -22.92 8.67
N ASN A 10 -7.36 -24.15 8.16
CA ASN A 10 -8.52 -24.98 7.78
C ASN A 10 -9.36 -25.46 8.98
N ARG A 11 -8.76 -25.50 10.18
CA ARG A 11 -9.50 -25.79 11.43
C ARG A 11 -10.13 -24.57 12.08
N VAL A 12 -9.73 -23.35 11.71
CA VAL A 12 -10.37 -22.11 12.19
C VAL A 12 -11.61 -21.81 11.38
N ASP A 13 -11.61 -22.06 10.06
CA ASP A 13 -12.82 -21.96 9.22
C ASP A 13 -13.90 -23.00 9.62
N GLU A 14 -13.49 -24.18 10.11
CA GLU A 14 -14.41 -25.16 10.70
C GLU A 14 -14.69 -24.90 12.19
N GLY A 15 -13.78 -24.26 12.91
CA GLY A 15 -13.84 -24.01 14.36
C GLY A 15 -14.68 -22.80 14.76
N GLU A 16 -14.85 -21.82 13.87
CA GLU A 16 -15.80 -20.70 14.06
C GLU A 16 -17.27 -21.13 13.95
N LYS A 17 -17.55 -22.33 13.39
CA LYS A 17 -18.92 -22.89 13.36
C LYS A 17 -19.43 -23.32 14.74
N GLN A 18 -18.58 -23.44 15.76
CA GLN A 18 -19.00 -23.97 17.07
C GLN A 18 -18.40 -23.21 18.25
N ARG A 19 -18.78 -21.94 18.43
CA ARG A 19 -18.86 -21.34 19.77
C ARG A 19 -20.12 -20.51 19.93
N THR A 20 -21.04 -21.03 20.73
CA THR A 20 -22.15 -20.29 21.32
C THR A 20 -21.61 -19.11 22.14
N SER A 21 -21.61 -17.94 21.53
CA SER A 21 -21.40 -16.64 22.16
C SER A 21 -22.32 -15.68 21.41
N LYS A 22 -23.07 -14.83 22.13
CA LYS A 22 -23.98 -13.83 21.52
C LYS A 22 -23.32 -13.23 20.27
N THR A 23 -23.90 -13.45 19.09
CA THR A 23 -23.42 -12.87 17.85
C THR A 23 -23.41 -11.36 18.06
N VAL A 24 -22.22 -10.77 18.21
CA VAL A 24 -22.07 -9.32 18.35
C VAL A 24 -22.46 -8.75 16.99
N ARG A 25 -23.64 -8.15 16.93
CA ARG A 25 -24.11 -7.48 15.72
C ARG A 25 -23.34 -6.17 15.57
N HIS A 26 -22.53 -6.05 14.52
CA HIS A 26 -21.79 -4.82 14.26
C HIS A 26 -22.76 -3.71 13.80
N ALA A 27 -22.42 -2.48 14.16
CA ALA A 27 -23.21 -1.28 13.89
C ALA A 27 -22.29 -0.05 13.76
N GLY A 28 -22.68 0.89 12.92
CA GLY A 28 -22.01 2.18 12.77
C GLY A 28 -22.22 3.05 14.02
N ARG A 29 -21.14 3.70 14.46
CA ARG A 29 -21.19 4.71 15.52
C ARG A 29 -20.91 6.09 14.96
N HIS A 30 -21.57 7.11 15.51
CA HIS A 30 -21.23 8.48 15.19
C HIS A 30 -19.90 8.87 15.83
N VAL A 31 -19.07 9.55 15.04
CA VAL A 31 -17.84 10.20 15.48
C VAL A 31 -17.96 11.68 15.14
N THR A 32 -17.50 12.51 16.05
CA THR A 32 -17.48 13.97 15.96
C THR A 32 -16.04 14.50 15.93
N GLY A 33 -15.85 15.74 15.50
CA GLY A 33 -14.52 16.38 15.54
C GLY A 33 -13.89 16.44 16.94
N ASN A 34 -14.71 16.43 17.99
CA ASN A 34 -14.24 16.44 19.39
C ASN A 34 -13.63 15.10 19.83
N ASP A 35 -13.78 14.03 19.05
CA ASP A 35 -13.26 12.70 19.38
C ASP A 35 -11.79 12.49 18.96
N PHE A 36 -11.16 13.48 18.32
CA PHE A 36 -9.76 13.38 17.90
C PHE A 36 -8.81 13.60 19.09
N GLU A 37 -8.24 12.52 19.60
CA GLU A 37 -7.18 12.57 20.61
C GLU A 37 -5.91 11.94 20.02
N PRO A 38 -4.79 12.68 19.91
CA PRO A 38 -3.56 12.15 19.30
C PRO A 38 -3.11 10.80 19.90
N GLU A 39 -3.26 10.60 21.20
CA GLU A 39 -2.90 9.36 21.90
C GLU A 39 -3.66 8.12 21.40
N LYS A 40 -4.87 8.31 20.85
CA LYS A 40 -5.70 7.23 20.28
C LYS A 40 -5.35 6.92 18.82
N HIS A 41 -4.59 7.80 18.14
CA HIS A 41 -4.41 7.76 16.68
C HIS A 41 -2.95 7.67 16.22
N PHE A 42 -1.99 7.76 17.14
CA PHE A 42 -0.56 7.61 16.87
C PHE A 42 0.08 6.54 17.75
N TYR A 43 1.19 5.97 17.30
CA TYR A 43 2.01 5.14 18.18
C TYR A 43 2.63 5.99 19.30
N PRO A 44 2.78 5.47 20.54
CA PRO A 44 3.38 6.23 21.64
C PRO A 44 4.78 6.79 21.33
N ARG A 45 5.58 6.07 20.54
CA ARG A 45 6.90 6.52 20.06
C ARG A 45 6.83 7.76 19.16
N VAL A 46 5.71 7.99 18.47
CA VAL A 46 5.53 9.05 17.47
C VAL A 46 5.11 10.36 18.13
N LEU A 47 4.29 10.30 19.18
CA LEU A 47 3.79 11.48 19.90
C LEU A 47 4.92 12.36 20.46
N ASN A 48 6.05 11.75 20.82
CA ASN A 48 7.21 12.42 21.40
C ASN A 48 8.38 12.57 20.41
N ALA A 49 8.18 12.25 19.13
CA ALA A 49 9.23 12.28 18.13
C ALA A 49 9.27 13.63 17.44
N SER A 50 10.45 14.26 17.39
CA SER A 50 10.70 15.44 16.54
C SER A 50 11.22 15.02 15.19
N LEU A 51 10.68 15.62 14.12
CA LEU A 51 11.09 15.29 12.76
C LEU A 51 12.58 15.55 12.52
N HIS A 52 13.17 14.71 11.67
CA HIS A 52 14.52 14.92 11.20
C HIS A 52 14.58 16.17 10.29
N PRO A 53 15.55 17.09 10.44
CA PRO A 53 15.61 18.32 9.63
C PRO A 53 15.58 18.11 8.11
N MET A 54 16.25 17.07 7.61
CA MET A 54 16.21 16.71 6.18
C MET A 54 14.81 16.29 5.71
N VAL A 55 14.05 15.59 6.56
CA VAL A 55 12.68 15.18 6.23
C VAL A 55 11.76 16.40 6.24
N THR A 56 11.90 17.28 7.24
CA THR A 56 11.19 18.57 7.28
C THR A 56 11.50 19.40 6.04
N ALA A 57 12.77 19.47 5.62
CA ALA A 57 13.15 20.17 4.40
C ALA A 57 12.48 19.56 3.16
N PHE A 58 12.54 18.23 3.00
CA PHE A 58 11.91 17.50 1.91
C PHE A 58 10.40 17.77 1.81
N LEU A 59 9.67 17.65 2.91
CA LEU A 59 8.21 17.88 2.94
C LEU A 59 7.84 19.32 2.58
N ASN A 60 8.73 20.28 2.84
CA ASN A 60 8.53 21.69 2.54
C ASN A 60 9.14 22.14 1.20
N LEU A 61 9.85 21.28 0.45
CA LEU A 61 10.48 21.66 -0.82
C LEU A 61 9.46 22.14 -1.86
N GLY A 62 8.36 21.41 -2.03
CA GLY A 62 7.37 21.69 -3.08
C GLY A 62 7.83 21.25 -4.48
N ASN A 63 6.83 21.04 -5.36
CA ASN A 63 7.01 20.37 -6.65
C ASN A 63 8.02 21.07 -7.57
N GLU A 64 8.07 22.41 -7.60
CA GLU A 64 9.00 23.14 -8.47
C GLU A 64 10.47 22.87 -8.12
N ARG A 65 10.83 22.93 -6.83
CA ARG A 65 12.20 22.69 -6.37
C ARG A 65 12.58 21.22 -6.49
N ILE A 66 11.64 20.32 -6.24
CA ILE A 66 11.82 18.87 -6.46
C ILE A 66 12.11 18.60 -7.95
N ALA A 67 11.31 19.14 -8.87
CA ALA A 67 11.50 18.93 -10.31
C ALA A 67 12.83 19.53 -10.80
N MET A 68 13.21 20.71 -10.31
CA MET A 68 14.50 21.33 -10.61
C MET A 68 15.67 20.46 -10.12
N ARG A 69 15.62 19.96 -8.88
CA ARG A 69 16.67 19.10 -8.34
C ARG A 69 16.76 17.77 -9.08
N TYR A 70 15.62 17.13 -9.35
CA TYR A 70 15.58 15.83 -10.03
C TYR A 70 16.11 15.92 -11.47
N SER A 71 15.70 16.93 -12.24
CA SER A 71 16.22 17.15 -13.60
C SER A 71 17.70 17.51 -13.63
N HIS A 72 18.23 18.20 -12.60
CA HIS A 72 19.66 18.46 -12.50
C HIS A 72 20.49 17.18 -12.27
N LEU A 73 19.96 16.22 -11.50
CA LEU A 73 20.58 14.92 -11.28
C LEU A 73 20.41 13.97 -12.48
N HIS A 74 19.44 14.26 -13.36
CA HIS A 74 19.11 13.47 -14.54
C HIS A 74 19.06 14.37 -15.78
N PRO A 75 20.21 14.79 -16.34
CA PRO A 75 20.26 15.82 -17.39
C PRO A 75 19.53 15.46 -18.69
N GLY A 76 19.17 14.19 -18.89
CA GLY A 76 18.33 13.74 -20.01
C GLY A 76 16.81 13.95 -19.80
N ILE A 77 16.38 14.39 -18.62
CA ILE A 77 14.97 14.54 -18.26
C ILE A 77 14.60 16.03 -18.21
N ALA A 78 13.65 16.42 -19.05
CA ALA A 78 13.13 17.78 -19.07
C ALA A 78 12.31 18.09 -17.80
N ARG A 79 12.58 19.24 -17.17
CA ARG A 79 11.85 19.72 -15.98
C ARG A 79 10.34 19.79 -16.22
N ASP A 80 9.92 20.29 -17.37
CA ASP A 80 8.50 20.47 -17.67
C ASP A 80 7.75 19.13 -17.70
N ARG A 81 8.39 18.06 -18.17
CA ARG A 81 7.81 16.71 -18.14
C ARG A 81 7.59 16.18 -16.73
N ILE A 82 8.49 16.49 -15.80
CA ILE A 82 8.31 16.15 -14.38
C ILE A 82 7.17 16.97 -13.78
N MET A 83 7.09 18.26 -14.12
CA MET A 83 5.99 19.12 -13.64
C MET A 83 4.63 18.68 -14.17
N GLU A 84 4.53 18.20 -15.41
CA GLU A 84 3.32 17.58 -15.95
C GLU A 84 2.87 16.38 -15.11
N LEU A 85 3.80 15.52 -14.69
CA LEU A 85 3.50 14.39 -13.79
C LEU A 85 3.03 14.89 -12.41
N PHE A 86 3.72 15.86 -11.83
CA PHE A 86 3.36 16.41 -10.52
C PHE A 86 2.00 17.09 -10.52
N ASN A 87 1.60 17.72 -11.63
CA ASN A 87 0.34 18.42 -11.77
C ASN A 87 -0.81 17.50 -12.25
N TYR A 88 -0.53 16.24 -12.55
CA TYR A 88 -1.55 15.28 -12.99
C TYR A 88 -2.68 15.18 -11.96
N GLN A 89 -3.92 15.28 -12.46
CA GLN A 89 -5.13 15.15 -11.65
C GLN A 89 -5.71 13.74 -11.84
N PRO A 90 -5.56 12.84 -10.86
CA PRO A 90 -6.08 11.49 -10.97
C PRO A 90 -7.61 11.49 -10.98
N ALA A 91 -8.19 10.62 -11.80
CA ALA A 91 -9.63 10.44 -11.85
C ALA A 91 -10.13 9.53 -10.72
N PHE A 92 -9.33 8.52 -10.35
CA PHE A 92 -9.73 7.46 -9.44
C PHE A 92 -8.74 7.32 -8.28
N PHE A 93 -7.44 7.46 -8.52
CA PHE A 93 -6.42 7.08 -7.54
C PHE A 93 -5.74 8.28 -6.87
N ASN A 94 -6.39 8.83 -5.84
CA ASN A 94 -6.02 10.11 -5.23
C ASN A 94 -5.08 9.98 -4.00
N TRP A 95 -4.97 8.80 -3.41
CA TRP A 95 -4.13 8.57 -2.23
C TRP A 95 -3.39 7.25 -2.32
N ALA A 96 -2.08 7.29 -2.51
CA ALA A 96 -1.27 6.11 -2.75
C ALA A 96 -0.14 5.99 -1.72
N GLY A 97 0.28 4.75 -1.44
CA GLY A 97 1.50 4.48 -0.68
C GLY A 97 2.40 3.52 -1.45
N ALA A 98 3.62 3.92 -1.76
CA ALA A 98 4.63 3.06 -2.35
C ALA A 98 5.52 2.44 -1.29
N ASP A 99 5.82 1.16 -1.46
CA ASP A 99 6.92 0.50 -0.78
C ASP A 99 8.14 0.56 -1.68
N LEU A 100 9.19 1.22 -1.19
CA LEU A 100 10.38 1.52 -1.96
C LEU A 100 11.61 0.85 -1.34
N PHE A 101 12.46 0.26 -2.18
CA PHE A 101 13.80 -0.14 -1.78
C PHE A 101 14.84 0.86 -2.29
N HIS A 102 15.82 1.15 -1.42
CA HIS A 102 17.05 1.81 -1.83
C HIS A 102 18.05 0.73 -2.26
N VAL A 103 18.32 0.69 -3.55
CA VAL A 103 19.12 -0.37 -4.19
C VAL A 103 20.33 0.20 -4.90
N THR A 104 21.29 -0.67 -5.20
CA THR A 104 22.36 -0.43 -6.15
C THR A 104 22.34 -1.54 -7.20
N ASN A 105 23.04 -1.35 -8.31
CA ASN A 105 23.23 -2.37 -9.35
C ASN A 105 24.72 -2.67 -9.57
N GLU A 106 25.03 -3.52 -10.55
CA GLU A 106 26.39 -3.89 -10.96
C GLU A 106 27.26 -2.70 -11.39
N HIS A 107 26.65 -1.56 -11.73
CA HIS A 107 27.32 -0.32 -12.10
C HIS A 107 27.45 0.67 -10.93
N ALA A 108 27.18 0.25 -9.70
CA ALA A 108 27.15 1.09 -8.50
C ALA A 108 26.19 2.28 -8.58
N GLN A 109 25.14 2.16 -9.40
CA GLN A 109 24.11 3.19 -9.51
C GLN A 109 23.06 2.96 -8.42
N ARG A 110 23.00 3.89 -7.48
CA ARG A 110 21.97 3.90 -6.44
C ARG A 110 20.67 4.46 -6.98
N ARG A 111 19.56 3.81 -6.64
CA ARG A 111 18.20 4.24 -7.02
C ARG A 111 17.17 3.84 -5.98
N MET A 112 16.05 4.57 -5.97
CA MET A 112 14.80 4.10 -5.37
C MET A 112 13.98 3.31 -6.39
N ILE A 113 13.56 2.09 -6.02
CA ILE A 113 12.70 1.25 -6.87
C ILE A 113 11.38 0.92 -6.17
N VAL A 114 10.32 0.78 -6.96
CA VAL A 114 8.96 0.45 -6.51
C VAL A 114 8.79 -1.06 -6.36
N ILE A 115 8.49 -1.51 -5.14
CA ILE A 115 8.22 -2.92 -4.83
C ILE A 115 6.72 -3.22 -4.93
N GLU A 116 5.89 -2.31 -4.41
CA GLU A 116 4.44 -2.33 -4.57
C GLU A 116 3.83 -0.95 -4.34
N ILE A 117 2.61 -0.75 -4.86
CA ILE A 117 1.76 0.40 -4.59
C ILE A 117 0.50 -0.08 -3.87
N ASN A 118 0.08 0.68 -2.86
CA ASN A 118 -1.07 0.40 -2.03
C ASN A 118 -2.14 1.49 -2.18
N SER A 119 -3.36 1.12 -2.56
CA SER A 119 -4.48 2.07 -2.74
C SER A 119 -5.29 2.39 -1.49
N CYS A 120 -4.88 1.84 -0.35
CA CYS A 120 -5.37 2.19 0.97
C CYS A 120 -4.21 1.95 1.95
N PRO A 121 -3.17 2.80 1.90
CA PRO A 121 -1.95 2.61 2.67
C PRO A 121 -2.18 2.98 4.15
N SER A 122 -1.46 2.29 5.03
CA SER A 122 -1.39 2.62 6.45
C SER A 122 -0.10 3.37 6.77
N GLY A 123 -0.13 4.21 7.80
CA GLY A 123 1.09 4.73 8.42
C GLY A 123 1.05 6.19 8.85
N GLN A 124 -0.11 6.85 8.84
CA GLN A 124 -0.27 8.15 9.48
C GLN A 124 0.06 8.07 10.97
N LYS A 125 -0.36 6.99 11.63
CA LYS A 125 0.01 6.67 13.02
C LYS A 125 1.52 6.51 13.27
N SER A 126 2.34 6.45 12.20
CA SER A 126 3.80 6.28 12.23
C SER A 126 4.56 7.54 11.83
N MET A 127 3.86 8.62 11.43
CA MET A 127 4.47 9.87 10.97
C MET A 127 4.32 10.94 12.06
N PRO A 128 5.43 11.49 12.58
CA PRO A 128 5.35 12.61 13.52
C PRO A 128 4.67 13.83 12.88
N ALA A 129 4.01 14.65 13.71
CA ALA A 129 3.46 15.91 13.25
C ALA A 129 4.58 16.83 12.73
N LEU A 130 4.23 17.73 11.81
CA LEU A 130 5.16 18.77 11.37
C LEU A 130 5.33 19.79 12.49
N ASP A 131 6.54 19.93 13.02
CA ASP A 131 6.88 20.94 14.02
C ASP A 131 6.61 22.35 13.44
N GLY A 132 5.80 23.18 14.12
CA GLY A 132 5.81 24.64 13.90
C GLY A 132 4.51 25.39 13.59
N VAL A 133 3.32 24.93 13.97
CA VAL A 133 2.11 25.78 13.92
C VAL A 133 1.17 25.49 15.11
N ASP A 134 1.34 26.26 16.20
CA ASP A 134 0.47 26.33 17.40
C ASP A 134 0.04 24.98 18.02
N ASP A 135 -0.80 25.03 19.05
CA ASP A 135 -1.38 23.86 19.74
C ASP A 135 -2.18 22.91 18.81
N ASN A 136 -2.29 23.23 17.50
CA ASN A 136 -2.97 22.49 16.44
C ASN A 136 -2.01 22.05 15.31
N ALA A 137 -0.91 21.37 15.65
CA ALA A 137 0.07 20.88 14.67
C ALA A 137 -0.61 20.10 13.52
N GLU A 138 -0.42 20.53 12.27
CA GLU A 138 -1.06 19.91 11.10
C GLU A 138 -0.54 18.47 10.90
N THR A 139 -1.39 17.49 11.22
CA THR A 139 -1.03 16.07 11.08
C THR A 139 -1.20 15.57 9.63
N GLY A 140 -0.63 14.41 9.32
CA GLY A 140 -0.81 13.77 8.02
C GLY A 140 -2.27 13.39 7.71
N TYR A 141 -3.10 13.15 8.74
CA TYR A 141 -4.56 13.00 8.59
C TYR A 141 -5.20 14.25 8.00
N HIS A 142 -4.94 15.41 8.62
CA HIS A 142 -5.48 16.71 8.20
C HIS A 142 -5.03 17.05 6.78
N ARG A 143 -3.74 16.89 6.48
CA ARG A 143 -3.18 17.17 5.15
C ARG A 143 -3.84 16.35 4.06
N LEU A 144 -3.99 15.04 4.26
CA LEU A 144 -4.63 14.16 3.30
C LEU A 144 -6.10 14.54 3.09
N LEU A 145 -6.85 14.63 4.20
CA LEU A 145 -8.30 14.77 4.14
C LEU A 145 -8.71 16.14 3.61
N ARG A 146 -8.09 17.22 4.09
CA ARG A 146 -8.39 18.60 3.66
C ARG A 146 -8.12 18.79 2.17
N LYS A 147 -6.92 18.40 1.72
CA LYS A 147 -6.44 18.69 0.36
C LYS A 147 -6.88 17.68 -0.70
N SER A 148 -7.33 16.50 -0.28
CA SER A 148 -7.73 15.41 -1.19
C SER A 148 -9.20 15.06 -1.00
N PHE A 149 -9.56 14.37 0.09
CA PHE A 149 -10.92 13.81 0.27
C PHE A 149 -12.02 14.88 0.30
N VAL A 150 -11.90 15.88 1.17
CA VAL A 150 -12.89 16.97 1.32
C VAL A 150 -12.93 17.82 0.06
N THR A 151 -11.79 18.08 -0.56
CA THR A 151 -11.74 18.80 -1.83
C THR A 151 -12.46 18.04 -2.94
N LEU A 152 -12.31 16.71 -3.00
CA LEU A 152 -13.02 15.86 -3.96
C LEU A 152 -14.53 15.83 -3.68
N LEU A 153 -14.91 15.77 -2.41
CA LEU A 153 -16.30 15.84 -1.95
C LEU A 153 -16.97 17.14 -2.45
N GLU A 154 -16.34 18.30 -2.25
CA GLU A 154 -16.89 19.58 -2.69
C GLU A 154 -16.92 19.71 -4.22
N ARG A 155 -15.89 19.23 -4.92
CA ARG A 155 -15.86 19.24 -6.40
C ARG A 155 -16.97 18.40 -7.03
N GLN A 156 -17.36 17.30 -6.38
CA GLN A 156 -18.38 16.38 -6.90
C GLN A 156 -19.77 16.61 -6.28
N LYS A 157 -19.94 17.58 -5.39
CA LYS A 157 -21.16 17.79 -4.60
C LYS A 157 -22.46 17.77 -5.40
N ALA A 158 -22.45 18.30 -6.62
CA ALA A 158 -23.61 18.34 -7.50
C ALA A 158 -24.06 16.97 -8.05
N THR A 159 -23.17 15.98 -8.08
CA THR A 159 -23.43 14.63 -8.62
C THR A 159 -23.57 13.56 -7.54
N LEU A 160 -23.24 13.88 -6.29
CA LEU A 160 -23.33 12.93 -5.19
C LEU A 160 -24.80 12.65 -4.82
N PRO A 161 -25.13 11.41 -4.42
CA PRO A 161 -26.45 11.12 -3.87
C PRO A 161 -26.65 11.85 -2.52
N ALA A 162 -27.90 11.90 -2.05
CA ALA A 162 -28.16 12.32 -0.68
C ALA A 162 -27.59 11.30 0.33
N GLY A 163 -27.16 11.77 1.50
CA GLY A 163 -26.69 10.89 2.56
C GLY A 163 -25.61 11.49 3.46
N GLY A 164 -25.23 10.76 4.49
CA GLY A 164 -24.16 11.12 5.42
C GLY A 164 -22.76 10.79 4.90
N LEU A 165 -21.77 10.97 5.77
CA LEU A 165 -20.38 10.57 5.55
C LEU A 165 -20.05 9.32 6.37
N ALA A 166 -19.16 8.46 5.85
CA ALA A 166 -18.70 7.29 6.57
C ALA A 166 -17.18 7.08 6.46
N VAL A 167 -16.59 6.47 7.49
CA VAL A 167 -15.34 5.73 7.41
C VAL A 167 -15.65 4.26 7.62
N VAL A 168 -15.38 3.46 6.61
CA VAL A 168 -15.63 2.00 6.61
C VAL A 168 -14.30 1.28 6.69
N TYR A 169 -14.14 0.33 7.62
CA TYR A 169 -12.84 -0.34 7.84
C TYR A 169 -13.00 -1.81 8.22
N ASP A 170 -11.96 -2.61 7.94
CA ASP A 170 -11.90 -4.03 8.29
C ASP A 170 -10.71 -4.40 9.19
N LYS A 171 -9.87 -3.40 9.50
CA LYS A 171 -8.77 -3.52 10.46
C LYS A 171 -8.31 -2.12 10.88
N ASN A 172 -7.40 -2.08 11.86
CA ASN A 172 -6.68 -0.87 12.25
C ASN A 172 -7.58 0.30 12.69
N PRO A 173 -8.39 0.10 13.76
CA PRO A 173 -9.30 1.12 14.28
C PRO A 173 -8.60 2.41 14.71
N MET A 174 -7.32 2.34 15.07
CA MET A 174 -6.47 3.50 15.43
C MET A 174 -6.48 4.57 14.33
N GLU A 175 -6.17 4.20 13.08
CA GLU A 175 -6.19 5.17 11.97
C GLU A 175 -7.60 5.43 11.47
N ALA A 176 -8.46 4.41 11.39
CA ALA A 176 -9.83 4.57 10.90
C ALA A 176 -10.63 5.59 11.74
N SER A 177 -10.52 5.52 13.07
CA SER A 177 -11.15 6.50 13.96
C SER A 177 -10.54 7.90 13.83
N GLY A 178 -9.22 8.00 13.62
CA GLY A 178 -8.55 9.27 13.39
C GLY A 178 -9.02 9.94 12.08
N TYR A 179 -9.19 9.17 11.01
CA TYR A 179 -9.80 9.68 9.77
C TYR A 179 -11.25 10.14 10.01
N ALA A 180 -12.05 9.37 10.75
CA ALA A 180 -13.45 9.72 11.00
C ALA A 180 -13.60 11.03 11.76
N ALA A 181 -12.81 11.22 12.83
CA ALA A 181 -12.84 12.44 13.63
C ALA A 181 -12.38 13.66 12.82
N VAL A 182 -11.30 13.56 12.05
CA VAL A 182 -10.81 14.67 11.21
C VAL A 182 -11.76 14.97 10.05
N ILE A 183 -12.41 13.97 9.44
CA ILE A 183 -13.47 14.22 8.43
C ILE A 183 -14.63 14.98 9.08
N SER A 184 -15.06 14.57 10.28
CA SER A 184 -16.14 15.24 10.99
C SER A 184 -15.80 16.69 11.34
N GLU A 185 -14.57 16.94 11.79
CA GLU A 185 -14.05 18.28 12.05
C GLU A 185 -14.09 19.15 10.79
N LEU A 186 -13.53 18.66 9.67
CA LEU A 186 -13.39 19.42 8.43
C LEU A 186 -14.72 19.64 7.68
N CYS A 187 -15.66 18.71 7.79
CA CYS A 187 -16.98 18.80 7.14
C CYS A 187 -18.05 19.41 8.03
N HIS A 188 -17.76 19.63 9.33
CA HIS A 188 -18.70 20.14 10.33
C HIS A 188 -20.01 19.32 10.42
N GLU A 189 -19.90 18.01 10.29
CA GLU A 189 -21.03 17.07 10.44
C GLU A 189 -20.57 15.74 11.05
N PRO A 190 -21.46 14.97 11.69
CA PRO A 190 -21.12 13.64 12.21
C PRO A 190 -20.73 12.65 11.10
N VAL A 191 -19.77 11.78 11.39
CA VAL A 191 -19.32 10.73 10.47
C VAL A 191 -19.62 9.36 11.07
N TYR A 192 -20.16 8.44 10.28
CA TYR A 192 -20.32 7.05 10.69
C TYR A 192 -18.97 6.33 10.64
N LEU A 193 -18.48 5.83 11.77
CA LEU A 193 -17.37 4.89 11.82
C LEU A 193 -17.94 3.47 11.87
N VAL A 194 -17.65 2.68 10.84
CA VAL A 194 -18.34 1.40 10.59
C VAL A 194 -17.34 0.29 10.30
N GLU A 195 -17.48 -0.82 11.04
CA GLU A 195 -16.77 -2.06 10.76
C GLU A 195 -17.45 -2.79 9.60
N PHE A 196 -16.66 -3.28 8.66
CA PHE A 196 -17.19 -4.03 7.52
C PHE A 196 -16.28 -5.21 7.26
N TYR A 197 -16.50 -6.35 7.92
CA TYR A 197 -15.68 -7.57 7.79
C TYR A 197 -16.19 -8.48 6.66
N SER A 198 -15.33 -9.29 6.06
CA SER A 198 -15.72 -10.22 4.97
C SER A 198 -16.46 -11.45 5.46
N TYR A 199 -16.26 -11.84 6.71
CA TYR A 199 -16.88 -13.01 7.34
C TYR A 199 -18.15 -12.66 8.14
N ASP A 200 -18.56 -11.38 8.18
CA ASP A 200 -19.76 -10.97 8.89
C ASP A 200 -21.00 -11.35 8.06
N PRO A 201 -21.86 -12.27 8.55
CA PRO A 201 -23.06 -12.68 7.82
C PRO A 201 -24.19 -11.64 7.85
N ASP A 202 -24.11 -10.63 8.74
CA ASP A 202 -25.08 -9.53 8.85
C ASP A 202 -24.35 -8.17 8.98
N PRO A 203 -23.58 -7.77 7.95
CA PRO A 203 -22.73 -6.60 8.03
C PRO A 203 -23.56 -5.32 8.14
N PRO A 204 -23.07 -4.29 8.86
CA PRO A 204 -23.75 -2.99 8.98
C PRO A 204 -23.59 -2.12 7.72
N VAL A 205 -23.26 -2.72 6.58
CA VAL A 205 -23.10 -2.03 5.30
C VAL A 205 -23.83 -2.83 4.22
N LYS A 206 -24.62 -2.14 3.41
CA LYS A 206 -25.25 -2.71 2.22
C LYS A 206 -25.22 -1.72 1.05
N TRP A 207 -25.44 -2.22 -0.15
CA TRP A 207 -25.52 -1.40 -1.36
C TRP A 207 -26.93 -1.48 -1.93
N VAL A 208 -27.50 -0.31 -2.25
CA VAL A 208 -28.82 -0.19 -2.90
C VAL A 208 -28.65 0.75 -4.10
N ASP A 209 -28.83 0.23 -5.31
CA ASP A 209 -28.71 0.98 -6.58
C ASP A 209 -27.40 1.80 -6.72
N GLY A 210 -26.29 1.25 -6.22
CA GLY A 210 -24.96 1.88 -6.23
C GLY A 210 -24.71 2.88 -5.09
N VAL A 211 -25.66 3.05 -4.17
CA VAL A 211 -25.53 3.90 -2.98
C VAL A 211 -25.28 3.03 -1.74
N MET A 212 -24.18 3.31 -1.04
CA MET A 212 -23.86 2.67 0.24
C MET A 212 -24.88 3.09 1.30
N HIS A 213 -25.34 2.13 2.08
CA HIS A 213 -26.14 2.38 3.28
C HIS A 213 -25.42 1.76 4.49
N VAL A 214 -25.47 2.46 5.61
CA VAL A 214 -24.90 1.99 6.88
C VAL A 214 -25.99 1.81 7.92
N ARG A 215 -25.87 0.76 8.74
CA ARG A 215 -26.75 0.49 9.88
C ARG A 215 -26.16 1.11 11.14
N ASP A 216 -26.92 1.88 11.89
CA ASP A 216 -26.49 2.45 13.17
C ASP A 216 -26.80 1.51 14.35
N GLN A 217 -26.58 2.00 15.58
CA GLN A 217 -26.86 1.25 16.82
C GLN A 217 -28.35 1.05 17.12
N SER A 218 -29.22 1.81 16.44
CA SER A 218 -30.69 1.73 16.56
C SER A 218 -31.30 0.81 15.51
N ASP A 219 -30.48 0.08 14.74
CA ASP A 219 -30.85 -0.75 13.59
C ASP A 219 -31.48 0.06 12.42
N GLU A 220 -31.27 1.37 12.38
CA GLU A 220 -31.72 2.22 11.27
C GLU A 220 -30.67 2.29 10.16
N TRP A 221 -31.13 2.34 8.90
CA TRP A 221 -30.27 2.37 7.72
C TRP A 221 -30.21 3.77 7.11
N PHE A 222 -29.00 4.31 6.95
CA PHE A 222 -28.76 5.64 6.43
C PHE A 222 -27.98 5.60 5.11
N PRO A 223 -28.41 6.32 4.07
CA PRO A 223 -27.64 6.43 2.85
C PRO A 223 -26.35 7.24 3.09
N ILE A 224 -25.29 6.87 2.39
CA ILE A 224 -23.97 7.51 2.47
C ILE A 224 -23.61 8.12 1.12
N ARG A 225 -23.36 9.43 1.11
CA ARG A 225 -22.96 10.15 -0.10
C ARG A 225 -21.49 10.01 -0.42
N ALA A 226 -20.65 9.91 0.62
CA ALA A 226 -19.22 9.66 0.48
C ALA A 226 -18.67 8.84 1.64
N ALA A 227 -17.80 7.88 1.31
CA ALA A 227 -17.15 7.00 2.26
C ALA A 227 -15.62 7.05 2.08
N PHE A 228 -14.90 7.33 3.16
CA PHE A 228 -13.48 7.07 3.23
C PHE A 228 -13.29 5.57 3.48
N ARG A 229 -12.75 4.87 2.48
CA ARG A 229 -12.59 3.42 2.56
C ARG A 229 -11.25 3.08 3.19
N TYR A 230 -11.32 2.43 4.34
CA TYR A 230 -10.20 1.80 5.03
C TYR A 230 -10.38 0.27 5.15
N VAL A 231 -11.12 -0.29 4.19
CA VAL A 231 -11.30 -1.74 3.99
C VAL A 231 -10.18 -2.25 3.10
N THR A 232 -9.37 -3.17 3.62
CA THR A 232 -8.08 -3.55 3.03
C THR A 232 -8.00 -4.98 2.54
N GLN A 233 -8.73 -5.93 3.15
CA GLN A 233 -8.61 -7.37 2.91
C GLN A 233 -9.66 -7.84 1.91
N LYS A 234 -9.30 -8.06 0.64
CA LYS A 234 -10.28 -8.40 -0.42
C LYS A 234 -11.50 -7.45 -0.47
N PRO A 235 -11.30 -6.13 -0.66
CA PRO A 235 -12.43 -5.19 -0.67
C PRO A 235 -13.40 -5.41 -1.85
N TRP A 236 -12.95 -6.06 -2.92
CA TRP A 236 -13.79 -6.38 -4.10
C TRP A 236 -14.95 -7.33 -3.81
N THR A 237 -14.89 -8.14 -2.75
CA THR A 237 -15.99 -9.04 -2.36
C THR A 237 -17.17 -8.31 -1.70
N ARG A 238 -17.03 -7.01 -1.43
CA ARG A 238 -17.95 -6.22 -0.58
C ARG A 238 -18.34 -4.87 -1.15
N PHE A 239 -17.61 -4.39 -2.16
CA PHE A 239 -17.82 -3.09 -2.78
C PHE A 239 -18.02 -3.31 -4.28
N PRO A 240 -19.10 -2.78 -4.86
CA PRO A 240 -19.22 -2.66 -6.29
C PRO A 240 -18.01 -1.92 -6.87
N VAL A 241 -17.58 -2.31 -8.08
CA VAL A 241 -16.44 -1.67 -8.74
C VAL A 241 -16.75 -0.22 -9.09
N ILE A 242 -17.98 0.05 -9.52
CA ILE A 242 -18.52 1.37 -9.84
C ILE A 242 -19.65 1.69 -8.85
N THR A 243 -19.59 2.87 -8.23
CA THR A 243 -20.51 3.30 -7.18
C THR A 243 -21.03 4.70 -7.45
N LYS A 244 -22.25 5.00 -6.98
CA LYS A 244 -22.78 6.38 -6.93
C LYS A 244 -22.28 7.12 -5.69
N THR A 245 -22.16 6.41 -4.56
CA THR A 245 -21.42 6.92 -3.40
C THR A 245 -19.97 7.17 -3.80
N LEU A 246 -19.42 8.33 -3.42
CA LEU A 246 -17.99 8.59 -3.58
C LEU A 246 -17.18 7.72 -2.61
N VAL A 247 -16.42 6.75 -3.13
CA VAL A 247 -15.55 5.88 -2.32
C VAL A 247 -14.10 6.30 -2.51
N PHE A 248 -13.42 6.65 -1.42
CA PHE A 248 -12.03 7.15 -1.45
C PHE A 248 -11.03 6.14 -0.87
N ASN A 249 -10.11 5.55 -1.64
CA ASN A 249 -10.15 5.37 -3.10
C ASN A 249 -11.15 4.25 -3.49
N PRO A 250 -11.68 4.22 -4.72
CA PRO A 250 -12.60 3.17 -5.17
C PRO A 250 -11.91 1.80 -5.25
N VAL A 251 -12.70 0.71 -5.26
CA VAL A 251 -12.17 -0.65 -5.49
C VAL A 251 -11.52 -0.79 -6.86
N LEU A 252 -11.98 -0.04 -7.87
CA LEU A 252 -11.32 0.02 -9.17
C LEU A 252 -9.81 0.28 -9.07
N ALA A 253 -9.36 1.17 -8.17
CA ALA A 253 -7.94 1.44 -7.95
C ALA A 253 -7.19 0.25 -7.32
N CYS A 254 -7.87 -0.64 -6.59
CA CYS A 254 -7.30 -1.91 -6.14
C CYS A 254 -7.06 -2.85 -7.32
N LEU A 255 -8.08 -3.02 -8.16
CA LEU A 255 -8.06 -3.94 -9.31
C LEU A 255 -7.05 -3.51 -10.37
N ALA A 256 -6.95 -2.21 -10.63
CA ALA A 256 -6.06 -1.63 -11.64
C ALA A 256 -4.56 -1.63 -11.27
N GLY A 257 -4.20 -2.14 -10.09
CA GLY A 257 -2.81 -2.30 -9.68
C GLY A 257 -2.51 -1.91 -8.23
N GLY A 258 -3.35 -1.08 -7.60
CA GLY A 258 -3.11 -0.61 -6.23
C GLY A 258 -3.27 -1.68 -5.14
N ARG A 259 -3.81 -2.86 -5.48
CA ARG A 259 -3.76 -4.09 -4.65
C ARG A 259 -3.68 -5.37 -5.51
N ASN A 260 -3.39 -5.23 -6.81
CA ASN A 260 -3.27 -6.33 -7.75
C ASN A 260 -1.89 -6.25 -8.41
N LYS A 261 -0.92 -7.00 -7.89
CA LYS A 261 0.48 -6.89 -8.32
C LYS A 261 0.69 -7.29 -9.79
N LEU A 262 -0.17 -8.18 -10.30
CA LEU A 262 -0.15 -8.63 -11.68
C LEU A 262 -0.51 -7.49 -12.63
N VAL A 263 -1.64 -6.82 -12.36
CA VAL A 263 -2.08 -5.68 -13.18
C VAL A 263 -1.17 -4.47 -12.98
N ALA A 264 -0.59 -4.28 -11.78
CA ALA A 264 0.39 -3.21 -11.53
C ALA A 264 1.61 -3.31 -12.44
N ALA A 265 2.19 -4.51 -12.61
CA ALA A 265 3.33 -4.72 -13.51
C ALA A 265 2.99 -4.31 -14.95
N LYS A 266 1.81 -4.72 -15.46
CA LYS A 266 1.32 -4.33 -16.79
C LYS A 266 1.09 -2.81 -16.90
N ALA A 267 0.57 -2.18 -15.85
CA ALA A 267 0.38 -0.74 -15.81
C ALA A 267 1.72 0.02 -15.90
N TYR A 268 2.76 -0.47 -15.22
CA TYR A 268 4.10 0.11 -15.28
C TYR A 268 4.72 -0.04 -16.67
N ASP A 269 4.56 -1.20 -17.32
CA ASP A 269 5.05 -1.42 -18.68
C ASP A 269 4.40 -0.45 -19.68
N PHE A 270 3.06 -0.27 -19.62
CA PHE A 270 2.37 0.70 -20.46
C PHE A 270 2.84 2.12 -20.21
N PHE A 271 3.02 2.50 -18.94
CA PHE A 271 3.52 3.83 -18.61
C PHE A 271 4.96 4.06 -19.10
N ASN A 272 5.84 3.08 -18.91
CA ASN A 272 7.23 3.16 -19.35
C ASN A 272 7.34 3.23 -20.87
N ALA A 273 6.50 2.50 -21.61
CA ALA A 273 6.42 2.60 -23.06
C ALA A 273 5.99 3.99 -23.53
N GLU A 274 5.02 4.62 -22.86
CA GLU A 274 4.61 6.01 -23.14
C GLU A 274 5.73 7.03 -22.85
N MET A 275 6.56 6.75 -21.84
CA MET A 275 7.57 7.69 -21.34
C MET A 275 8.96 7.52 -21.96
N VAL A 276 9.16 6.54 -22.85
CA VAL A 276 10.48 6.15 -23.40
C VAL A 276 11.33 7.33 -23.89
N ASN A 277 10.71 8.32 -24.56
CA ASN A 277 11.42 9.48 -25.13
C ASN A 277 11.69 10.61 -24.13
N SER A 278 11.21 10.50 -22.89
CA SER A 278 11.38 11.53 -21.86
C SER A 278 12.52 11.25 -20.88
N GLY A 279 13.10 10.04 -20.93
CA GLY A 279 14.06 9.54 -19.94
C GLY A 279 13.43 9.16 -18.59
N LEU A 280 12.12 9.36 -18.42
CA LEU A 280 11.39 8.93 -17.22
C LEU A 280 11.03 7.46 -17.31
N GLN A 281 11.22 6.74 -16.21
CA GLN A 281 10.91 5.33 -16.11
C GLN A 281 10.55 4.97 -14.66
N ILE A 282 9.49 4.19 -14.50
CA ILE A 282 9.19 3.47 -13.25
C ILE A 282 10.21 2.34 -13.13
N HIS A 283 11.04 2.40 -12.10
CA HIS A 283 11.97 1.34 -11.77
C HIS A 283 11.32 0.39 -10.77
N ALA A 284 11.16 -0.86 -11.17
CA ALA A 284 10.67 -1.95 -10.34
C ALA A 284 11.51 -3.20 -10.63
N PRO A 285 11.59 -4.18 -9.70
CA PRO A 285 12.28 -5.43 -9.98
C PRO A 285 11.58 -6.18 -11.14
N ASP A 286 12.37 -6.86 -11.97
CA ASP A 286 11.85 -7.63 -13.10
C ASP A 286 10.77 -8.61 -12.64
N THR A 287 9.59 -8.55 -13.25
CA THR A 287 8.42 -9.32 -12.82
C THR A 287 7.84 -10.10 -13.99
N VAL A 288 7.69 -11.41 -13.81
CA VAL A 288 6.95 -12.28 -14.71
C VAL A 288 5.52 -12.43 -14.17
N THR A 289 4.54 -12.14 -15.02
CA THR A 289 3.11 -12.16 -14.70
C THR A 289 2.42 -13.41 -15.23
N ASP A 290 1.19 -13.66 -14.78
CA ASP A 290 0.31 -14.75 -15.24
C ASP A 290 0.89 -16.17 -15.10
N VAL A 291 1.81 -16.37 -14.15
CA VAL A 291 2.55 -17.63 -13.95
C VAL A 291 1.66 -18.66 -13.27
N ALA A 292 1.49 -19.84 -13.86
CA ALA A 292 0.83 -20.97 -13.22
C ALA A 292 1.75 -21.64 -12.18
N LEU A 293 1.18 -22.28 -11.16
CA LEU A 293 1.94 -22.95 -10.09
C LEU A 293 3.04 -23.88 -10.64
N ALA A 294 2.72 -24.70 -11.64
CA ALA A 294 3.64 -25.65 -12.24
C ALA A 294 4.84 -25.00 -12.99
N GLU A 295 4.72 -23.73 -13.39
CA GLU A 295 5.74 -23.00 -14.15
C GLU A 295 6.73 -22.28 -13.23
N ILE A 296 6.40 -22.08 -11.94
CA ILE A 296 7.21 -21.31 -10.99
C ILE A 296 8.66 -21.81 -10.91
N PRO A 297 8.95 -23.13 -10.82
CA PRO A 297 10.33 -23.62 -10.79
C PRO A 297 11.16 -23.21 -12.02
N LEU A 298 10.54 -23.08 -13.19
CA LEU A 298 11.22 -22.68 -14.43
C LEU A 298 11.69 -21.22 -14.34
N TYR A 299 10.82 -20.33 -13.86
CA TYR A 299 11.15 -18.93 -13.69
C TYR A 299 12.15 -18.69 -12.56
N VAL A 300 11.99 -19.37 -11.42
CA VAL A 300 12.97 -19.34 -10.32
C VAL A 300 14.36 -19.75 -10.82
N ARG A 301 14.44 -20.84 -11.60
CA ARG A 301 15.70 -21.27 -12.22
C ARG A 301 16.27 -20.22 -13.17
N SER A 302 15.42 -19.60 -14.00
CA SER A 302 15.85 -18.55 -14.94
C SER A 302 16.43 -17.31 -14.24
N MET A 303 15.99 -17.03 -13.01
CA MET A 303 16.48 -15.93 -12.17
C MET A 303 17.71 -16.31 -11.32
N GLY A 304 18.32 -17.47 -11.55
CA GLY A 304 19.49 -17.93 -10.80
C GLY A 304 19.15 -18.57 -9.46
N TRP A 305 18.00 -19.23 -9.35
CA TRP A 305 17.50 -19.90 -8.15
C TRP A 305 17.15 -18.99 -6.96
N HIS A 306 17.19 -17.69 -7.18
CA HIS A 306 16.74 -16.67 -6.25
C HIS A 306 15.55 -15.96 -6.88
N ALA A 307 14.44 -15.84 -6.18
CA ALA A 307 13.24 -15.12 -6.65
C ALA A 307 12.29 -14.79 -5.50
N VAL A 308 11.32 -13.93 -5.77
CA VAL A 308 10.17 -13.70 -4.88
C VAL A 308 8.91 -14.13 -5.62
N VAL A 309 8.21 -15.11 -5.07
CA VAL A 309 6.90 -15.53 -5.58
C VAL A 309 5.82 -14.80 -4.79
N LYS A 310 4.85 -14.18 -5.47
CA LYS A 310 3.76 -13.46 -4.81
C LYS A 310 2.40 -13.90 -5.33
N ILE A 311 1.46 -14.07 -4.41
CA ILE A 311 0.04 -14.10 -4.68
C ILE A 311 -0.39 -12.65 -5.03
N PRO A 312 -0.92 -12.38 -6.22
CA PRO A 312 -1.08 -11.01 -6.72
C PRO A 312 -1.99 -10.13 -5.87
N TYR A 313 -3.00 -10.72 -5.23
CA TYR A 313 -4.10 -10.01 -4.55
C TYR A 313 -3.92 -9.88 -3.03
N SER A 314 -2.93 -10.57 -2.45
CA SER A 314 -2.68 -10.57 -1.01
C SER A 314 -2.02 -9.26 -0.54
N ASN A 315 -2.21 -8.89 0.73
CA ASN A 315 -1.71 -7.64 1.32
C ASN A 315 -0.93 -7.87 2.64
N ALA A 316 -0.32 -6.81 3.16
CA ALA A 316 0.35 -6.79 4.48
C ALA A 316 1.44 -7.86 4.65
N GLY A 317 2.16 -8.19 3.57
CA GLY A 317 3.20 -9.21 3.57
C GLY A 317 2.70 -10.65 3.50
N GLN A 318 1.40 -10.86 3.47
CA GLN A 318 0.83 -12.19 3.23
C GLN A 318 0.94 -12.54 1.76
N GLY A 319 1.16 -13.83 1.47
CA GLY A 319 1.31 -14.33 0.12
C GLY A 319 2.55 -13.80 -0.59
N VAL A 320 3.62 -13.49 0.14
CA VAL A 320 4.94 -13.16 -0.41
C VAL A 320 5.92 -14.20 0.10
N PHE A 321 6.59 -14.90 -0.82
CA PHE A 321 7.49 -16.00 -0.51
C PHE A 321 8.85 -15.72 -1.15
N THR A 322 9.87 -15.59 -0.32
CA THR A 322 11.26 -15.50 -0.77
C THR A 322 11.77 -16.91 -1.03
N ILE A 323 12.38 -17.09 -2.19
CA ILE A 323 12.96 -18.37 -2.62
C ILE A 323 14.44 -18.13 -2.81
N THR A 324 15.25 -18.62 -1.88
CA THR A 324 16.71 -18.61 -1.91
C THR A 324 17.30 -20.01 -1.75
N SER A 325 16.45 -21.04 -1.60
CA SER A 325 16.89 -22.44 -1.57
C SER A 325 15.82 -23.37 -2.16
N LYS A 326 16.26 -24.58 -2.51
CA LYS A 326 15.34 -25.65 -2.94
C LYS A 326 14.30 -25.96 -1.86
N ALA A 327 14.69 -25.93 -0.59
CA ALA A 327 13.77 -26.23 0.52
C ALA A 327 12.63 -25.20 0.60
N GLU A 328 12.90 -23.91 0.40
CA GLU A 328 11.85 -22.89 0.36
C GLU A 328 10.92 -23.09 -0.84
N LEU A 329 11.48 -23.40 -2.01
CA LEU A 329 10.70 -23.71 -3.21
C LEU A 329 9.79 -24.93 -2.99
N ASP A 330 10.34 -26.04 -2.52
CA ASP A 330 9.60 -27.28 -2.29
C ASP A 330 8.47 -27.05 -1.26
N ARG A 331 8.71 -26.24 -0.21
CA ARG A 331 7.67 -25.87 0.75
C ARG A 331 6.57 -25.04 0.11
N PHE A 332 6.92 -24.02 -0.66
CA PHE A 332 5.93 -23.19 -1.36
C PHE A 332 5.08 -24.02 -2.33
N MET A 333 5.71 -24.93 -3.09
CA MET A 333 5.04 -25.79 -4.06
C MET A 333 4.10 -26.81 -3.39
N ALA A 334 4.32 -27.14 -2.12
CA ALA A 334 3.50 -28.07 -1.35
C ALA A 334 2.33 -27.38 -0.62
N LEU A 335 2.23 -26.05 -0.65
CA LEU A 335 1.11 -25.32 -0.07
C LEU A 335 -0.15 -25.54 -0.90
N ASP A 336 -1.30 -25.47 -0.23
CA ASP A 336 -2.60 -25.39 -0.88
C ASP A 336 -2.85 -23.93 -1.28
N HIS A 337 -3.14 -23.70 -2.57
CA HIS A 337 -3.26 -22.36 -3.13
C HIS A 337 -4.69 -22.14 -3.64
N HIS A 338 -5.33 -21.08 -3.15
CA HIS A 338 -6.68 -20.68 -3.58
C HIS A 338 -6.71 -20.06 -5.00
N TYR A 339 -5.61 -19.42 -5.40
CA TYR A 339 -5.51 -18.74 -6.71
C TYR A 339 -4.57 -19.49 -7.64
N ASP A 340 -4.86 -19.44 -8.95
CA ASP A 340 -4.10 -20.17 -9.96
C ASP A 340 -2.94 -19.38 -10.55
N LYS A 341 -2.97 -18.04 -10.43
CA LYS A 341 -1.98 -17.16 -11.02
C LYS A 341 -1.11 -16.49 -9.97
N PHE A 342 0.19 -16.51 -10.24
CA PHE A 342 1.23 -15.91 -9.42
C PHE A 342 2.01 -14.87 -10.22
N ILE A 343 2.76 -14.05 -9.50
CA ILE A 343 3.89 -13.34 -10.09
C ILE A 343 5.20 -13.89 -9.55
N VAL A 344 6.21 -13.98 -10.41
CA VAL A 344 7.59 -14.30 -10.04
C VAL A 344 8.43 -13.07 -10.29
N GLN A 345 8.95 -12.49 -9.22
CA GLN A 345 9.66 -11.22 -9.25
C GLN A 345 11.13 -11.42 -8.85
N GLN A 346 12.01 -10.61 -9.42
CA GLN A 346 13.40 -10.50 -9.05
C GLN A 346 13.56 -10.22 -7.55
N LEU A 347 14.32 -11.08 -6.86
CA LEU A 347 14.72 -10.91 -5.47
C LEU A 347 15.84 -9.89 -5.37
N VAL A 348 15.62 -8.90 -4.50
CA VAL A 348 16.59 -7.85 -4.15
C VAL A 348 17.17 -8.19 -2.79
N GLY A 349 18.36 -8.78 -2.78
CA GLY A 349 19.05 -9.26 -1.59
C GLY A 349 20.47 -8.72 -1.51
N ASN A 350 21.41 -9.56 -1.05
CA ASN A 350 22.84 -9.25 -1.11
C ASN A 350 23.37 -9.41 -2.55
N VAL A 351 24.48 -8.75 -2.87
CA VAL A 351 25.18 -8.90 -4.16
C VAL A 351 25.51 -10.34 -4.53
N LYS A 352 25.79 -11.21 -3.55
CA LYS A 352 26.16 -12.61 -3.81
C LYS A 352 25.00 -13.54 -4.14
N TRP A 353 23.77 -13.15 -3.80
CA TRP A 353 22.61 -14.04 -3.87
C TRP A 353 21.31 -13.34 -4.29
N SER A 354 21.41 -12.19 -4.95
CA SER A 354 20.24 -11.58 -5.61
C SER A 354 19.91 -12.27 -6.93
N SER A 355 18.67 -12.10 -7.39
CA SER A 355 18.24 -12.65 -8.67
C SER A 355 18.97 -12.04 -9.86
N ILE A 356 19.16 -12.87 -10.88
CA ILE A 356 19.61 -12.43 -12.20
C ILE A 356 18.40 -11.89 -12.97
N GLY A 357 18.42 -10.60 -13.31
CA GLY A 357 17.37 -9.95 -14.11
C GLY A 357 17.71 -9.91 -15.60
N LYS A 358 16.71 -9.67 -16.44
CA LYS A 358 16.88 -9.40 -17.88
C LYS A 358 17.54 -8.05 -18.12
N HIS A 359 17.31 -7.09 -17.22
CA HIS A 359 17.79 -5.71 -17.34
C HIS A 359 18.90 -5.36 -16.32
N GLY A 360 19.52 -6.37 -15.73
CA GLY A 360 20.52 -6.21 -14.66
C GLY A 360 20.01 -6.68 -13.31
N SER A 361 20.87 -6.60 -12.29
CA SER A 361 20.56 -7.07 -10.94
C SER A 361 20.45 -5.92 -9.95
N TYR A 362 19.46 -6.00 -9.07
CA TYR A 362 19.32 -5.07 -7.95
C TYR A 362 19.83 -5.70 -6.66
N TYR A 363 20.64 -4.95 -5.94
CA TYR A 363 21.20 -5.31 -4.65
C TYR A 363 20.73 -4.31 -3.61
N HIS A 364 20.32 -4.81 -2.46
CA HIS A 364 19.88 -3.95 -1.38
C HIS A 364 21.08 -3.16 -0.82
N VAL A 365 21.00 -1.82 -0.77
CA VAL A 365 22.07 -0.99 -0.17
C VAL A 365 22.21 -1.28 1.32
N GLY A 366 21.07 -1.51 1.97
CA GLY A 366 20.98 -1.85 3.37
C GLY A 366 21.01 -0.62 4.25
N MET A 367 20.62 -0.81 5.50
CA MET A 367 20.78 0.22 6.54
C MET A 367 22.25 0.46 6.87
N ILE A 368 22.54 1.64 7.44
CA ILE A 368 23.87 1.93 7.99
C ILE A 368 24.23 0.85 9.03
N PRO A 369 25.40 0.18 8.90
CA PRO A 369 25.81 -0.87 9.81
C PRO A 369 25.76 -0.40 11.27
N ASN A 370 25.20 -1.24 12.14
CA ASN A 370 25.15 -0.95 13.56
C ASN A 370 26.52 -1.23 14.23
N ARG A 371 26.61 -1.05 15.56
CA ARG A 371 27.84 -1.32 16.34
C ARG A 371 28.33 -2.78 16.29
N LYS A 372 27.49 -3.72 15.85
CA LYS A 372 27.83 -5.13 15.65
C LYS A 372 28.22 -5.43 14.18
N ASN A 373 28.41 -4.39 13.36
CA ASN A 373 28.65 -4.48 11.91
C ASN A 373 27.53 -5.21 11.14
N CYS A 374 26.31 -5.21 11.68
CA CYS A 374 25.15 -5.76 10.98
C CYS A 374 24.47 -4.68 10.16
N THR A 375 24.22 -4.94 8.88
CA THR A 375 23.26 -4.21 8.04
C THR A 375 21.95 -4.99 7.94
N TYR A 376 20.87 -4.30 7.59
CA TYR A 376 19.53 -4.87 7.49
C TYR A 376 18.86 -4.39 6.22
N VAL A 377 18.03 -5.25 5.61
CA VAL A 377 17.06 -4.83 4.61
C VAL A 377 16.09 -3.84 5.26
N ALA A 378 15.77 -2.78 4.52
CA ALA A 378 14.78 -1.81 4.94
C ALA A 378 14.09 -1.21 3.72
N ASP A 379 12.77 -1.07 3.83
CA ASP A 379 12.01 -0.25 2.89
C ASP A 379 11.72 1.14 3.45
N VAL A 380 11.33 2.01 2.53
CA VAL A 380 10.72 3.29 2.81
C VAL A 380 9.31 3.26 2.25
N ARG A 381 8.31 3.44 3.10
CA ARG A 381 6.94 3.69 2.65
C ARG A 381 6.73 5.18 2.41
N MET A 382 6.45 5.54 1.16
CA MET A 382 6.16 6.92 0.72
C MET A 382 4.67 7.04 0.41
N MET A 383 3.94 7.81 1.21
CA MET A 383 2.53 8.13 0.92
C MET A 383 2.41 9.48 0.24
N ILE A 384 1.60 9.53 -0.82
CA ILE A 384 1.29 10.76 -1.56
C ILE A 384 -0.22 10.97 -1.65
N GLY A 385 -0.63 12.23 -1.73
CA GLY A 385 -2.03 12.64 -1.93
C GLY A 385 -2.12 13.59 -3.10
N ALA A 386 -3.16 13.44 -3.91
CA ALA A 386 -3.49 14.34 -4.99
C ALA A 386 -4.34 15.51 -4.46
N SER A 387 -4.05 16.71 -4.95
CA SER A 387 -4.78 17.93 -4.65
C SER A 387 -4.98 18.72 -5.95
N PRO A 388 -5.84 19.76 -5.98
CA PRO A 388 -5.96 20.63 -7.15
C PRO A 388 -4.63 21.24 -7.61
N ASP A 389 -3.64 21.36 -6.71
CA ASP A 389 -2.29 21.85 -7.00
C ASP A 389 -1.32 20.73 -7.44
N GLY A 390 -1.83 19.53 -7.71
CA GLY A 390 -1.05 18.34 -8.01
C GLY A 390 -0.77 17.44 -6.80
N PHE A 391 0.12 16.47 -7.00
CA PHE A 391 0.57 15.53 -5.98
C PHE A 391 1.43 16.21 -4.91
N ARG A 392 1.39 15.66 -3.69
CA ARG A 392 2.25 16.07 -2.56
C ARG A 392 2.59 14.86 -1.67
N PRO A 393 3.78 14.84 -1.03
CA PRO A 393 4.08 13.85 -0.01
C PRO A 393 3.22 14.09 1.25
N ILE A 394 2.69 13.00 1.81
CA ILE A 394 1.77 13.00 2.96
C ILE A 394 2.45 12.39 4.19
N ALA A 395 3.08 11.24 4.05
CA ALA A 395 3.75 10.58 5.16
C ALA A 395 4.88 9.71 4.62
N VAL A 396 5.95 9.60 5.41
CA VAL A 396 7.08 8.75 5.10
C VAL A 396 7.49 8.02 6.37
N TYR A 397 7.77 6.73 6.29
CA TYR A 397 8.37 5.96 7.38
C TYR A 397 9.11 4.75 6.82
N GLY A 398 10.07 4.22 7.57
CA GLY A 398 10.83 3.04 7.16
C GLY A 398 10.41 1.80 7.94
N ARG A 399 10.62 0.63 7.36
CA ARG A 399 10.48 -0.65 8.06
C ARG A 399 11.70 -1.51 7.82
N ARG A 400 12.21 -2.13 8.88
CA ARG A 400 13.40 -2.97 8.85
C ARG A 400 13.04 -4.45 8.91
N ALA A 401 13.83 -5.29 8.25
CA ALA A 401 13.83 -6.73 8.48
C ALA A 401 14.13 -7.09 9.96
N GLU A 402 13.78 -8.30 10.36
CA GLU A 402 14.03 -8.78 11.73
C GLU A 402 15.50 -9.11 11.93
N GLN A 403 16.06 -9.86 10.99
CA GLN A 403 17.43 -10.36 11.01
C GLN A 403 18.35 -9.55 10.07
N PRO A 404 19.66 -9.53 10.34
CA PRO A 404 20.64 -8.89 9.48
C PRO A 404 20.65 -9.47 8.06
N LEU A 405 20.96 -8.64 7.07
CA LEU A 405 21.25 -9.09 5.71
C LEU A 405 22.68 -9.65 5.68
N THR A 406 22.83 -10.97 5.49
CA THR A 406 24.13 -11.64 5.46
C THR A 406 24.80 -11.55 4.09
N GLU A 407 26.12 -11.70 4.08
CA GLU A 407 26.91 -11.79 2.85
C GLU A 407 26.74 -13.15 2.17
N GLU A 408 26.80 -14.23 2.94
CA GLU A 408 26.59 -15.60 2.48
C GLU A 408 25.26 -16.15 2.99
N LEU A 409 24.62 -17.02 2.20
CA LEU A 409 23.40 -17.76 2.54
C LEU A 409 23.75 -19.23 2.78
N ASP A 410 24.27 -19.54 3.97
CA ASP A 410 24.56 -20.93 4.34
C ASP A 410 23.39 -21.53 5.12
N CYS A 411 22.81 -22.61 4.59
CA CYS A 411 21.81 -23.46 5.27
C CYS A 411 20.63 -22.69 5.88
N VAL A 412 20.13 -21.67 5.17
CA VAL A 412 18.98 -20.89 5.61
C VAL A 412 17.70 -21.66 5.27
N ASP A 413 17.03 -22.13 6.31
CA ASP A 413 15.72 -22.77 6.16
C ASP A 413 14.64 -21.78 5.75
N ASP A 414 14.69 -20.54 6.25
CA ASP A 414 13.72 -19.46 5.97
C ASP A 414 14.45 -18.12 5.83
N SER A 415 14.40 -17.54 4.63
CA SER A 415 15.03 -16.28 4.26
C SER A 415 14.16 -15.06 4.60
N TRP A 416 12.88 -15.26 4.92
CA TRP A 416 11.93 -14.18 5.18
C TRP A 416 12.34 -13.26 6.35
N PRO A 417 12.89 -13.74 7.48
CA PRO A 417 13.33 -12.86 8.57
C PRO A 417 14.41 -11.85 8.15
N MET A 418 15.20 -12.13 7.11
CA MET A 418 16.24 -11.23 6.60
C MET A 418 15.75 -10.27 5.51
N LEU A 419 14.70 -10.65 4.76
CA LEU A 419 14.23 -9.92 3.58
C LEU A 419 12.87 -9.23 3.78
N GLY A 420 11.98 -9.82 4.57
CA GLY A 420 10.64 -9.33 4.82
C GLY A 420 10.64 -8.15 5.79
N THR A 421 10.10 -7.01 5.37
CA THR A 421 10.03 -5.75 6.14
C THR A 421 8.65 -5.49 6.77
N ASN A 422 7.67 -6.35 6.52
CA ASN A 422 6.30 -6.15 7.04
C ASN A 422 6.26 -6.17 8.57
N LEU A 423 5.46 -5.26 9.15
CA LEU A 423 5.33 -5.13 10.60
C LEU A 423 4.19 -5.98 11.18
N SER A 424 3.28 -6.47 10.34
CA SER A 424 2.11 -7.21 10.79
C SER A 424 2.52 -8.56 11.35
N ILE A 425 2.11 -8.83 12.59
CA ILE A 425 2.31 -10.11 13.27
C ILE A 425 0.94 -10.73 13.56
N LYS A 426 0.80 -12.04 13.31
CA LYS A 426 -0.39 -12.79 13.70
C LYS A 426 -0.20 -13.23 15.15
N LEU A 427 -1.18 -12.93 16.00
CA LEU A 427 -1.17 -13.32 17.41
C LEU A 427 -1.86 -14.68 17.58
N ASP A 428 -1.52 -15.41 18.64
CA ASP A 428 -2.05 -16.76 18.92
C ASP A 428 -3.58 -16.81 19.05
N ASN A 429 -4.21 -15.68 19.37
CA ASN A 429 -5.66 -15.52 19.48
C ASN A 429 -6.35 -15.21 18.14
N GLY A 430 -5.63 -15.29 17.01
CA GLY A 430 -6.16 -14.97 15.68
C GLY A 430 -6.23 -13.48 15.36
N HIS A 431 -5.96 -12.58 16.33
CA HIS A 431 -5.89 -11.15 16.11
C HIS A 431 -4.55 -10.72 15.47
N TRP A 432 -4.53 -9.51 14.92
CA TRP A 432 -3.35 -8.93 14.28
C TRP A 432 -2.69 -7.89 15.19
N GLY A 433 -1.38 -8.01 15.38
CA GLY A 433 -0.52 -7.03 16.04
C GLY A 433 0.38 -6.28 15.06
N SER A 434 1.26 -5.43 15.58
CA SER A 434 2.33 -4.80 14.81
C SER A 434 3.63 -4.77 15.61
N ASP A 435 4.74 -5.22 15.01
CA ASP A 435 6.07 -5.10 15.61
C ASP A 435 6.60 -3.68 15.44
N THR A 436 6.30 -2.83 16.43
CA THR A 436 6.71 -1.43 16.44
C THR A 436 8.21 -1.23 16.71
N ASN A 437 8.97 -2.29 17.06
CA ASN A 437 10.43 -2.19 17.24
C ASN A 437 11.17 -2.12 15.90
N ARG A 438 10.57 -2.67 14.85
CA ARG A 438 11.10 -2.68 13.48
C ARG A 438 10.67 -1.46 12.67
N LEU A 439 9.78 -0.63 13.22
CA LEU A 439 9.42 0.67 12.68
C LEU A 439 10.58 1.66 12.83
N VAL A 440 10.99 2.23 11.71
CA VAL A 440 12.03 3.26 11.61
C VAL A 440 11.35 4.61 11.36
N LEU A 441 11.32 5.46 12.38
CA LEU A 441 10.67 6.75 12.31
C LEU A 441 11.49 7.76 11.48
N MET A 442 10.80 8.74 10.90
CA MET A 442 11.44 9.89 10.23
C MET A 442 11.86 10.97 11.24
N ASP A 443 12.31 10.53 12.41
CA ASP A 443 12.72 11.38 13.51
C ASP A 443 14.24 11.56 13.55
N ARG A 444 14.72 12.42 14.45
CA ARG A 444 16.16 12.68 14.62
C ARG A 444 16.99 11.45 15.00
N LYS A 445 16.37 10.42 15.58
CA LYS A 445 17.05 9.24 16.15
C LYS A 445 17.19 8.11 15.13
N ASP A 446 16.17 7.89 14.33
CA ASP A 446 16.03 6.71 13.48
C ASP A 446 16.35 6.98 12.02
N PHE A 447 16.05 8.17 11.50
CA PHE A 447 16.19 8.49 10.07
C PHE A 447 17.59 8.17 9.51
N ASN A 448 18.65 8.61 10.20
CA ASN A 448 20.03 8.44 9.75
C ASN A 448 20.45 6.97 9.65
N LYS A 449 19.73 6.04 10.28
CA LYS A 449 20.01 4.60 10.19
C LYS A 449 19.64 4.03 8.82
N LEU A 450 18.72 4.67 8.07
CA LEU A 450 18.32 4.23 6.74
C LEU A 450 19.42 4.45 5.69
N GLY A 451 20.35 5.40 5.93
CA GLY A 451 21.41 5.72 4.97
C GLY A 451 20.90 6.36 3.68
N ILE A 452 19.74 7.04 3.75
CA ILE A 452 19.13 7.76 2.62
C ILE A 452 19.30 9.27 2.80
N SER A 453 19.38 9.96 1.67
CA SER A 453 19.53 11.40 1.54
C SER A 453 18.22 12.07 1.10
N ILE A 454 18.24 13.40 0.98
CA ILE A 454 17.13 14.16 0.40
C ILE A 454 16.89 13.83 -1.08
N ASP A 455 17.95 13.50 -1.82
CA ASP A 455 17.85 13.15 -3.24
C ASP A 455 17.16 11.79 -3.42
N ASP A 456 17.41 10.84 -2.51
CA ASP A 456 16.73 9.55 -2.48
C ASP A 456 15.24 9.71 -2.12
N LEU A 457 14.89 10.62 -1.19
CA LEU A 457 13.48 10.96 -0.90
C LEU A 457 12.79 11.59 -2.11
N ILE A 458 13.49 12.47 -2.85
CA ILE A 458 13.01 13.07 -4.10
C ILE A 458 12.76 12.00 -5.16
N GLU A 459 13.71 11.10 -5.39
CA GLU A 459 13.52 10.01 -6.36
C GLU A 459 12.37 9.09 -5.94
N GLY A 460 12.30 8.73 -4.66
CA GLY A 460 11.20 7.93 -4.12
C GLY A 460 9.83 8.58 -4.33
N TYR A 461 9.73 9.90 -4.17
CA TYR A 461 8.51 10.65 -4.48
C TYR A 461 8.18 10.62 -5.98
N VAL A 462 9.16 10.86 -6.86
CA VAL A 462 8.97 10.80 -8.32
C VAL A 462 8.50 9.41 -8.77
N GLN A 463 9.14 8.35 -8.27
CA GLN A 463 8.76 6.96 -8.55
C GLN A 463 7.34 6.65 -8.05
N THR A 464 6.97 7.13 -6.86
CA THR A 464 5.62 6.97 -6.30
C THR A 464 4.57 7.69 -7.16
N VAL A 465 4.86 8.91 -7.62
CA VAL A 465 3.95 9.66 -8.51
C VAL A 465 3.77 8.92 -9.83
N MET A 466 4.85 8.51 -10.49
CA MET A 466 4.76 7.80 -11.78
C MET A 466 3.95 6.51 -11.67
N ALA A 467 4.23 5.69 -10.65
CA ALA A 467 3.50 4.43 -10.43
C ALA A 467 2.01 4.66 -10.10
N THR A 468 1.70 5.74 -9.36
CA THR A 468 0.31 6.14 -9.09
C THR A 468 -0.42 6.56 -10.36
N ILE A 469 0.23 7.36 -11.22
CA ILE A 469 -0.32 7.78 -12.52
C ILE A 469 -0.52 6.57 -13.44
N ALA A 470 0.42 5.62 -13.47
CA ALA A 470 0.30 4.39 -14.24
C ALA A 470 -0.97 3.61 -13.87
N ILE A 471 -1.23 3.44 -12.57
CA ILE A 471 -2.41 2.77 -12.05
C ILE A 471 -3.68 3.59 -12.32
N ASP A 472 -3.67 4.91 -12.16
CA ASP A 472 -4.84 5.75 -12.47
C ASP A 472 -5.19 5.71 -13.97
N LYS A 473 -4.18 5.71 -14.86
CA LYS A 473 -4.38 5.49 -16.29
C LYS A 473 -4.95 4.10 -16.58
N MET A 474 -4.54 3.07 -15.83
CA MET A 474 -5.15 1.74 -15.92
C MET A 474 -6.61 1.76 -15.46
N CYS A 475 -6.96 2.46 -14.38
CA CYS A 475 -8.36 2.66 -13.98
C CYS A 475 -9.18 3.26 -15.14
N LYS A 476 -8.66 4.31 -15.79
CA LYS A 476 -9.32 4.95 -16.94
C LYS A 476 -9.54 3.98 -18.11
N ARG A 477 -8.60 3.09 -18.38
CA ARG A 477 -8.74 2.06 -19.44
C ARG A 477 -9.80 1.02 -19.12
N LEU A 478 -9.95 0.69 -17.84
CA LEU A 478 -10.90 -0.31 -17.35
C LEU A 478 -12.33 0.22 -17.20
N VAL A 479 -12.57 1.50 -17.53
CA VAL A 479 -13.90 2.10 -17.53
C VAL A 479 -14.28 2.41 -18.97
N SER A 480 -15.43 1.88 -19.40
CA SER A 480 -16.01 2.12 -20.71
C SER A 480 -16.52 3.55 -20.84
N ASP A 481 -16.79 4.00 -22.08
CA ASP A 481 -17.29 5.36 -22.35
C ASP A 481 -18.64 5.67 -21.68
N ASP A 482 -19.43 4.64 -21.36
CA ASP A 482 -20.70 4.74 -20.63
C ASP A 482 -20.54 4.74 -19.10
N GLY A 483 -19.31 4.69 -18.58
CA GLY A 483 -18.99 4.69 -17.16
C GLY A 483 -19.06 3.32 -16.48
N THR A 484 -19.27 2.24 -17.24
CA THR A 484 -19.30 0.87 -16.71
C THR A 484 -17.90 0.25 -16.61
N PHE A 485 -17.73 -0.74 -15.74
CA PHE A 485 -16.48 -1.48 -15.63
C PHE A 485 -16.35 -2.47 -16.80
N ASN A 486 -15.24 -2.38 -17.53
CA ASN A 486 -14.96 -3.26 -18.65
C ASN A 486 -14.36 -4.60 -18.15
N LEU A 487 -15.24 -5.53 -17.79
CA LEU A 487 -14.86 -6.85 -17.28
C LEU A 487 -14.06 -7.65 -18.33
N ASP A 488 -14.44 -7.62 -19.60
CA ASP A 488 -13.74 -8.36 -20.66
C ASP A 488 -12.28 -7.93 -20.80
N LEU A 489 -12.04 -6.61 -20.81
CA LEU A 489 -10.69 -6.07 -20.81
C LEU A 489 -9.95 -6.46 -19.53
N PHE A 490 -10.60 -6.37 -18.37
CA PHE A 490 -9.98 -6.77 -17.11
C PHE A 490 -9.56 -8.25 -17.13
N SER A 491 -10.43 -9.16 -17.55
CA SER A 491 -10.15 -10.60 -17.66
C SER A 491 -9.02 -10.90 -18.66
N SER A 492 -8.86 -10.09 -19.71
CA SER A 492 -7.70 -10.21 -20.61
C SER A 492 -6.38 -9.82 -19.93
N LEU A 493 -6.44 -8.90 -18.96
CA LEU A 493 -5.29 -8.42 -18.19
C LEU A 493 -5.04 -9.24 -16.92
N ASN A 494 -6.01 -9.99 -16.42
CA ASN A 494 -5.90 -10.81 -15.22
C ASN A 494 -6.62 -12.14 -15.42
N GLN A 495 -5.88 -13.16 -15.82
CA GLN A 495 -6.44 -14.46 -16.27
C GLN A 495 -6.62 -15.47 -15.12
N ASP A 496 -7.05 -14.99 -13.95
CA ASP A 496 -7.25 -15.82 -12.76
C ASP A 496 -8.75 -15.97 -12.48
N GLU A 497 -9.29 -17.15 -12.78
CA GLU A 497 -10.73 -17.39 -12.73
C GLU A 497 -11.27 -17.29 -11.30
N HIS A 498 -10.57 -17.88 -10.32
CA HIS A 498 -10.95 -17.79 -8.91
C HIS A 498 -11.01 -16.34 -8.41
N PHE A 499 -10.08 -15.48 -8.87
CA PHE A 499 -10.14 -14.06 -8.53
C PHE A 499 -11.32 -13.34 -9.19
N ILE A 500 -11.62 -13.64 -10.46
CA ILE A 500 -12.76 -13.06 -11.17
C ILE A 500 -14.08 -13.49 -10.51
N GLU A 501 -14.20 -14.74 -10.07
CA GLU A 501 -15.35 -15.25 -9.33
C GLU A 501 -15.57 -14.53 -7.99
N GLU A 502 -14.50 -14.15 -7.28
CA GLU A 502 -14.61 -13.35 -6.05
C GLU A 502 -15.16 -11.93 -6.27
N MET A 503 -15.10 -11.41 -7.49
CA MET A 503 -15.57 -10.07 -7.84
C MET A 503 -17.05 -10.04 -8.27
N MET A 504 -17.58 -11.17 -8.73
CA MET A 504 -18.96 -11.33 -9.21
C MET A 504 -19.91 -11.63 -8.05
#